data_AF-A0A4R4GKJ0-F1
#
_entry.id   AF-A0A4R4GKJ0-F1
#
_cell.length_a   1.000
_cell.length_b   1.000
_cell.length_c   1.000
_cell.angle_alpha   90.00
_cell.angle_beta   90.00
_cell.angle_gamma   90.00
#
_symmetry.space_group_name_H-M   'P 1'
#
loop_
_entity.id
_entity.type
_entity.pdbx_description
1 polymer ?
#
loop_
_entity_poly.entity_id
_entity_poly.type
_entity_poly.pdbx_seq_one_letter_code
_entity_poly.pdbx_strand_id
1 'polypeptide(L)' 'MRYFTNVHDLGDLKSALAEAFEIKKDRYKYETLGKHKTCLL' A
#
# COMPACT_ATOMS: atom_id res chain seq x y z
N MET A 1 8.23 -3.05 3.89
CA MET A 1 8.87 -2.77 2.59
C MET A 1 9.86 -1.61 2.76
N ARG A 2 11.13 -1.74 2.35
CA ARG A 2 12.14 -0.66 2.46
C ARG A 2 12.33 0.13 1.15
N TYR A 3 12.20 -0.55 0.01
CA TYR A 3 12.24 -0.01 -1.34
C TYR A 3 11.14 -0.67 -2.18
N PHE A 4 10.72 -0.03 -3.26
CA PHE A 4 9.76 -0.59 -4.23
C PHE A 4 10.29 -0.33 -5.64
N THR A 5 11.20 -1.19 -6.09
CA THR A 5 11.92 -1.06 -7.37
C THR A 5 11.52 -2.11 -8.37
N ASN A 6 11.12 -3.30 -7.91
CA ASN A 6 10.71 -4.42 -8.75
C ASN A 6 9.63 -5.27 -8.05
N VAL A 7 9.04 -6.22 -8.78
CA VAL A 7 7.92 -7.03 -8.29
C VAL A 7 8.27 -7.90 -7.08
N HIS A 8 9.53 -8.28 -6.90
CA HIS A 8 9.96 -9.13 -5.79
C HIS A 8 9.93 -8.38 -4.45
N ASP A 9 10.00 -7.04 -4.46
CA ASP A 9 9.92 -6.22 -3.26
C ASP A 9 8.54 -6.31 -2.58
N LEU A 10 7.50 -6.67 -3.35
CA LEU A 10 6.12 -6.80 -2.88
C LEU A 10 5.90 -8.02 -1.98
N GLY A 11 6.75 -9.05 -2.10
CA GLY A 11 6.61 -10.30 -1.35
C GLY A 11 5.43 -11.15 -1.85
N ASP A 12 4.57 -11.60 -0.93
CA ASP A 12 3.42 -12.46 -1.27
C ASP A 12 2.33 -11.67 -2.04
N LEU A 13 2.12 -12.07 -3.29
CA LEU A 13 1.17 -11.43 -4.19
C LEU A 13 -0.29 -11.60 -3.73
N LYS A 14 -0.60 -12.71 -3.04
CA LYS A 14 -1.98 -12.97 -2.59
C LYS A 14 -2.41 -11.97 -1.52
N SER A 15 -1.53 -11.72 -0.55
CA SER A 15 -1.76 -10.72 0.50
C SER A 15 -1.83 -9.31 -0.09
N ALA A 16 -0.92 -8.95 -1.00
CA ALA A 16 -0.93 -7.65 -1.67
C ALA A 16 -2.23 -7.39 -2.45
N LEU A 17 -2.76 -8.40 -3.15
CA LEU A 17 -4.04 -8.29 -3.85
C LEU A 17 -5.21 -8.13 -2.89
N ALA A 18 -5.22 -8.87 -1.77
CA ALA A 18 -6.26 -8.73 -0.76
C ALA A 18 -6.32 -7.31 -0.18
N GLU A 19 -5.16 -6.75 0.18
CA GLU A 19 -5.04 -5.36 0.65
C GLU A 19 -5.50 -4.35 -0.43
N ALA A 20 -5.14 -4.57 -1.70
CA ALA A 20 -5.56 -3.71 -2.80
C ALA A 20 -7.10 -3.71 -2.98
N PHE A 21 -7.74 -4.88 -2.89
CA PHE A 21 -9.21 -4.97 -2.98
C PHE A 21 -9.91 -4.34 -1.77
N GLU A 22 -9.31 -4.45 -0.59
CA GLU A 22 -9.81 -3.82 0.62
C GLU A 22 -9.85 -2.29 0.48
N ILE A 23 -8.75 -1.68 0.04
CA ILE A 23 -8.67 -0.23 -0.20
C ILE A 23 -9.62 0.19 -1.33
N LYS A 24 -9.77 -0.63 -2.37
CA LYS A 24 -10.71 -0.33 -3.46
C LYS A 24 -12.16 -0.30 -2.98
N LYS A 25 -12.52 -1.15 -2.00
CA LYS A 25 -13.85 -1.21 -1.40
C LYS A 25 -14.08 -0.05 -0.42
N ASP A 26 -13.05 0.33 0.34
CA ASP A 26 -13.07 1.46 1.26
C ASP A 26 -11.83 2.34 1.09
N ARG A 27 -12.00 3.39 0.28
CA ARG A 27 -10.89 4.22 -0.24
C ARG A 27 -10.16 5.01 0.84
N TYR A 28 -10.86 5.42 1.90
CA TYR A 28 -10.31 6.28 2.94
C TYR A 28 -10.02 5.52 4.24
N LYS A 29 -10.14 4.18 4.23
CA LYS A 29 -9.89 3.30 5.38
C LYS A 29 -8.56 3.60 6.11
N TYR A 30 -7.52 3.96 5.35
CA TYR A 30 -6.18 4.24 5.86
C TYR A 30 -5.75 5.70 5.72
N GLU A 31 -6.68 6.65 5.57
CA GLU A 31 -6.37 8.09 5.42
C GLU A 31 -5.45 8.63 6.53
N THR A 32 -5.68 8.19 7.77
CA THR A 32 -4.90 8.65 8.93
C THR A 32 -3.46 8.12 8.96
N LEU A 33 -3.14 7.06 8.21
CA LEU A 33 -1.81 6.44 8.18
C LEU A 33 -0.73 7.37 7.59
N GLY A 34 -1.15 8.25 6.67
CA GLY A 34 -0.32 9.27 6.02
C GLY A 34 -0.32 10.62 6.74
N LYS A 35 -1.04 10.77 7.85
CA LYS A 35 -1.16 12.07 8.54
C LYS A 35 0.22 12.57 8.99
N HIS A 36 0.54 13.81 8.64
CA HIS A 36 1.83 14.46 8.90
C HIS A 36 3.04 13.80 8.22
N LYS A 37 2.83 13.04 7.14
CA LYS A 37 3.90 12.49 6.29
C LYS A 37 3.82 13.11 4.91
N THR A 38 4.97 13.48 4.35
CA THR A 38 5.07 14.04 3.00
C THR A 38 5.71 12.99 2.08
N CYS A 39 5.07 12.72 0.95
CA CYS A 39 5.61 11.86 -0.11
C CYS A 39 6.21 12.74 -1.21
N LEU A 40 7.45 12.46 -1.59
CA LEU A 40 8.09 13.00 -2.79
C LEU A 40 8.20 11.84 -3.80
N LEU A 41 7.57 12.00 -4.95
CA LEU A 41 7.47 10.97 -6.00
C LEU A 41 8.58 11.12 -7.03
#